data_AF-A0A381ZBL0-F1
#
_entry.id   AF-A0A381ZBL0-F1
#
_cell.length_a   1.000
_cell.length_b   1.000
_cell.length_c   1.000
_cell.angle_alpha   90.00
_cell.angle_beta   90.00
_cell.angle_gamma   90.00
#
_symmetry.space_group_name_H-M   'P 1'
#
loop_
_entity.id
_entity.type
_entity.pdbx_description
1 polymer ?
#
loop_
_entity_poly.entity_id
_entity_poly.type
_entity_poly.pdbx_seq_one_letter_code
_entity_poly.pdbx_strand_id
1 'polypeptide(L)'
;MIINIIYETINMMKGGIVSKKTVYETGASRSADVEGVRYDLVPPEGVEAVAKAMHVGAVGHGDNNWKKGLKNSVYVNHALRHIYIYMKEGHGSE
;
A
#
# COMPACT_ATOMS: atom_id res chain seq x y z
N MET A 1 -33.86 -21.58 -8.24
CA MET A 1 -32.76 -21.01 -7.41
C MET A 1 -31.57 -20.54 -8.25
N ILE A 2 -31.10 -21.33 -9.22
CA ILE A 2 -29.94 -20.97 -10.08
C ILE A 2 -30.20 -19.75 -10.99
N ILE A 3 -31.42 -19.60 -11.52
CA ILE A 3 -31.76 -18.49 -12.44
C ILE A 3 -31.65 -17.11 -11.76
N ASN A 4 -32.07 -16.98 -10.49
CA ASN A 4 -31.98 -15.71 -9.77
C ASN A 4 -30.52 -15.32 -9.48
N ILE A 5 -29.66 -16.29 -9.13
CA ILE A 5 -28.23 -16.03 -8.87
C ILE A 5 -27.54 -15.52 -10.14
N ILE A 6 -27.86 -16.09 -11.30
CA ILE A 6 -27.30 -15.64 -12.58
C ILE A 6 -27.82 -14.23 -12.94
N TYR A 7 -29.10 -13.95 -12.70
CA TYR A 7 -29.69 -12.63 -12.99
C TYR A 7 -29.09 -11.51 -12.11
N GLU A 8 -28.87 -11.79 -10.82
CA GLU A 8 -28.21 -10.84 -9.92
C GLU A 8 -26.75 -10.61 -10.28
N THR A 9 -26.03 -11.69 -10.62
CA THR A 9 -24.62 -11.62 -11.03
C THR A 9 -24.46 -10.78 -12.30
N ILE A 10 -25.34 -10.95 -13.29
CA ILE A 10 -25.33 -10.16 -14.54
C ILE A 10 -25.67 -8.70 -14.26
N ASN A 11 -26.60 -8.39 -13.35
CA ASN A 11 -26.92 -7.02 -12.98
C ASN A 11 -25.78 -6.34 -12.22
N MET A 12 -25.03 -7.08 -11.39
CA MET A 12 -23.84 -6.57 -10.70
C MET A 12 -22.69 -6.24 -11.66
N MET A 13 -22.56 -6.96 -12.78
CA MET A 13 -21.53 -6.70 -13.80
C MET A 13 -21.89 -5.59 -14.80
N LYS A 14 -23.18 -5.21 -14.93
CA LYS A 14 -23.63 -4.15 -15.85
C LYS A 14 -23.47 -2.74 -15.27
N GLY A 15 -23.30 -2.61 -13.96
CA GLY A 15 -22.87 -1.37 -13.32
C GLY A 15 -21.37 -1.20 -13.48
N GLY A 16 -20.92 -0.64 -14.61
CA GLY A 16 -19.52 -0.24 -14.77
C GLY A 16 -19.06 0.56 -13.55
N ILE A 17 -17.84 0.31 -13.06
CA ILE A 17 -17.28 1.03 -11.92
C ILE A 17 -17.21 2.51 -12.28
N VAL A 18 -18.23 3.27 -11.89
CA VAL A 18 -18.22 4.73 -11.99
C VAL A 18 -17.25 5.18 -10.90
N SER A 19 -16.01 5.49 -11.28
CA SER A 19 -15.10 6.12 -10.33
C SER A 19 -15.71 7.45 -9.94
N LYS A 20 -15.93 7.64 -8.64
CA LYS A 20 -16.41 8.90 -8.09
C LYS A 20 -15.44 10.00 -8.56
N LYS A 21 -15.95 11.09 -9.13
CA LYS A 21 -15.14 12.21 -9.60
C LYS A 21 -15.48 13.43 -8.77
N THR A 22 -14.45 14.09 -8.25
CA THR A 22 -14.60 15.39 -7.58
C THR A 22 -14.40 16.48 -8.63
N VAL A 23 -15.38 17.36 -8.77
CA VAL A 23 -15.33 18.54 -9.64
C VAL A 23 -15.10 19.77 -8.76
N TYR A 24 -14.08 20.55 -9.08
CA TYR A 24 -13.72 21.78 -8.39
C TYR A 24 -14.42 22.97 -9.05
N GLU A 25 -14.55 24.10 -8.33
CA GLU A 25 -15.20 25.32 -8.84
C GLU A 25 -14.57 25.86 -10.13
N THR A 26 -13.29 25.57 -10.36
CA THR A 26 -12.56 25.92 -11.59
C THR A 26 -12.97 25.09 -12.82
N GLY A 27 -13.85 24.10 -12.66
CA GLY A 27 -14.19 23.12 -13.69
C GLY A 27 -13.17 21.99 -13.83
N ALA A 28 -12.05 22.05 -13.10
CA ALA A 28 -11.13 20.92 -13.00
C ALA A 28 -11.84 19.72 -12.36
N SER A 29 -11.53 18.51 -12.80
CA SER A 29 -12.03 17.29 -12.17
C SER A 29 -10.89 16.33 -11.87
N ARG A 30 -11.00 15.59 -10.77
CA ARG A 30 -10.08 14.50 -10.40
C ARG A 30 -10.85 13.24 -10.06
N SER A 31 -10.28 12.11 -10.44
CA SER A 31 -10.76 10.80 -10.02
C SER A 31 -10.56 10.60 -8.52
N ALA A 32 -11.47 9.88 -7.90
CA ALA A 32 -11.37 9.40 -6.52
C ALA A 32 -10.51 8.13 -6.39
N ASP A 33 -9.67 7.81 -7.38
CA ASP A 33 -8.79 6.64 -7.37
C ASP A 33 -7.74 6.70 -6.25
N VAL A 34 -7.54 7.87 -5.66
CA VAL A 34 -6.70 8.12 -4.48
C VAL A 34 -7.49 8.35 -3.19
N GLU A 35 -8.84 8.27 -3.20
CA GLU A 35 -9.63 8.28 -1.96
C GLU A 35 -9.19 7.10 -1.08
N GLY A 36 -8.73 7.39 0.15
CA GLY A 36 -8.26 6.37 1.10
C GLY A 36 -6.74 6.25 1.24
N VAL A 37 -5.96 6.97 0.43
CA VAL A 37 -4.48 7.01 0.57
C VAL A 37 -4.04 8.44 0.85
N ARG A 38 -3.27 8.64 1.93
CA ARG A 38 -2.78 9.96 2.37
C ARG A 38 -1.27 10.10 2.16
N TYR A 39 -0.86 10.18 0.90
CA TYR A 39 0.55 10.44 0.56
C TYR A 39 1.05 11.78 1.10
N ASP A 40 0.15 12.76 1.23
CA ASP A 40 0.42 14.07 1.81
C ASP A 40 0.80 14.01 3.31
N LEU A 41 0.46 12.92 4.01
CA LEU A 41 0.88 12.70 5.40
C LEU A 41 2.20 11.93 5.50
N VAL A 42 2.76 11.45 4.39
CA VAL A 42 4.05 10.75 4.41
C VAL A 42 5.16 11.81 4.34
N PRO A 43 5.99 11.96 5.39
CA PRO A 43 7.09 12.91 5.36
C PRO A 43 8.10 12.52 4.25
N PRO A 44 8.70 13.50 3.53
CA PRO A 44 9.69 13.23 2.48
C PRO A 44 10.84 12.34 2.93
N GLU A 45 11.28 12.47 4.19
CA GLU A 45 12.34 11.68 4.81
C GLU A 45 11.96 10.19 4.89
N GLY A 46 10.67 9.89 5.08
CA GLY A 46 10.15 8.52 5.07
C GLY A 46 10.24 7.89 3.68
N VAL A 47 9.94 8.65 2.64
CA VAL A 47 10.09 8.20 1.24
C VAL A 47 11.57 7.97 0.91
N GLU A 48 12.44 8.88 1.32
CA GLU A 48 13.89 8.74 1.14
C GLU A 48 14.45 7.50 1.84
N ALA A 49 14.00 7.21 3.07
CA ALA A 49 14.42 6.03 3.81
C ALA A 49 14.06 4.73 3.06
N VAL A 50 12.85 4.65 2.49
CA VAL A 50 12.43 3.51 1.65
C VAL A 50 13.31 3.42 0.40
N ALA A 51 13.56 4.53 -0.29
CA ALA A 51 14.39 4.56 -1.49
C ALA A 51 15.83 4.06 -1.22
N LYS A 52 16.44 4.46 -0.10
CA LYS A 52 17.76 3.97 0.33
C LYS A 52 17.77 2.46 0.57
N ALA A 53 16.75 1.94 1.26
CA ALA A 53 16.64 0.49 1.49
C ALA A 53 16.51 -0.29 0.17
N MET A 54 15.74 0.23 -0.79
CA MET A 54 15.61 -0.36 -2.12
C MET A 54 16.94 -0.35 -2.89
N HIS A 55 17.71 0.75 -2.81
CA HIS A 55 19.04 0.84 -3.44
C HIS A 55 20.01 -0.21 -2.88
N VAL A 56 20.12 -0.34 -1.55
CA VAL A 56 20.99 -1.35 -0.92
C VAL A 56 20.58 -2.77 -1.35
N GLY A 57 19.28 -3.05 -1.38
CA GLY A 57 18.76 -4.33 -1.86
C GLY A 57 19.09 -4.60 -3.33
N ALA A 58 18.97 -3.59 -4.19
CA ALA A 58 19.29 -3.70 -5.61
C ALA A 58 20.79 -3.94 -5.85
N VAL A 59 21.66 -3.24 -5.12
CA VAL A 59 23.12 -3.45 -5.19
C VAL A 59 23.49 -4.88 -4.78
N GLY A 60 22.90 -5.41 -3.71
CA GLY A 60 23.24 -6.73 -3.19
C GLY A 60 22.59 -7.90 -3.93
N HIS A 61 21.39 -7.71 -4.49
CA HIS A 61 20.54 -8.82 -4.93
C HIS A 61 19.87 -8.61 -6.30
N GLY A 62 20.14 -7.46 -6.95
CA GLY A 62 19.50 -7.05 -8.19
C GLY A 62 18.12 -6.44 -7.97
N ASP A 63 17.63 -5.77 -9.02
CA ASP A 63 16.36 -5.05 -9.00
C ASP A 63 15.19 -5.98 -8.65
N ASN A 64 14.27 -5.47 -7.83
CA ASN A 64 13.03 -6.17 -7.47
C ASN A 64 13.23 -7.57 -6.85
N ASN A 65 14.39 -7.88 -6.27
CA ASN A 65 14.64 -9.20 -5.67
C ASN A 65 13.59 -9.60 -4.62
N TRP A 66 13.02 -8.63 -3.91
CA TRP A 66 11.93 -8.82 -2.95
C TRP A 66 10.68 -9.49 -3.55
N LYS A 67 10.47 -9.42 -4.88
CA LYS A 67 9.36 -10.10 -5.58
C LYS A 67 9.52 -11.61 -5.67
N LYS A 68 10.73 -12.16 -5.46
CA LYS A 68 10.98 -13.60 -5.47
C LYS A 68 10.42 -14.32 -4.23
N GLY A 69 10.00 -13.55 -3.22
CA GLY A 69 9.39 -14.04 -2.00
C GLY A 69 10.39 -14.59 -0.98
N LEU A 70 9.94 -14.62 0.27
CA LEU A 70 10.60 -15.28 1.39
C LEU A 70 9.53 -16.04 2.19
N LYS A 71 9.96 -16.95 3.08
CA LYS A 71 9.04 -17.57 4.03
C LYS A 71 8.46 -16.51 4.97
N ASN A 72 7.16 -16.57 5.27
CA ASN A 72 6.49 -15.63 6.17
C ASN A 72 7.19 -15.48 7.53
N SER A 73 7.74 -16.57 8.07
CA SER A 73 8.51 -16.56 9.30
C SER A 73 9.75 -15.66 9.26
N VAL A 74 10.39 -15.51 8.09
CA VAL A 74 11.55 -14.63 7.91
C VAL A 74 11.14 -13.16 8.02
N TYR A 75 10.03 -12.77 7.39
CA TYR A 75 9.49 -11.41 7.50
C TYR A 75 9.11 -11.08 8.95
N VAL A 76 8.39 -11.98 9.62
CA VAL A 76 7.97 -11.79 11.02
C VAL A 76 9.18 -11.67 11.94
N ASN A 77 10.17 -12.55 11.80
CA ASN A 77 11.39 -12.51 12.61
C ASN A 77 12.16 -11.18 12.43
N HIS A 78 12.28 -10.69 11.19
CA HIS A 78 12.96 -9.42 10.93
C HIS A 78 12.18 -8.20 11.46
N ALA A 79 10.85 -8.21 11.34
CA ALA A 79 10.00 -7.16 11.91
C ALA A 79 10.09 -7.12 13.45
N LEU A 80 10.01 -8.28 14.11
CA LEU A 80 10.15 -8.39 15.57
C LEU A 80 11.51 -7.89 16.05
N ARG A 81 12.60 -8.17 15.32
CA ARG A 81 13.93 -7.64 15.63
C ARG A 81 13.92 -6.11 15.68
N HIS A 82 13.32 -5.44 14.71
CA HIS A 82 13.25 -3.97 14.71
C HIS A 82 12.44 -3.43 15.87
N ILE A 83 11.31 -4.06 16.20
CA ILE A 83 10.48 -3.71 17.36
C ILE A 83 11.29 -3.84 18.65
N TYR A 84 12.00 -4.95 18.84
CA TYR A 84 12.81 -5.14 20.05
C TYR A 84 14.01 -4.22 20.15
N ILE A 85 14.64 -3.84 19.02
CA ILE A 85 15.68 -2.81 19.02
C ILE A 85 15.10 -1.49 19.51
N TYR A 86 13.95 -1.08 18.96
CA TYR A 86 13.27 0.15 19.38
C TYR A 86 12.92 0.13 20.87
N MET A 87 12.33 -0.97 21.36
CA MET A 87 11.99 -1.13 22.78
C MET A 87 13.23 -1.09 23.69
N LYS A 88 14.34 -1.71 23.26
CA LYS A 88 15.59 -1.75 24.03
C LYS A 88 16.26 -0.37 24.11
N GLU A 89 16.20 0.41 23.04
CA GLU A 89 16.83 1.73 22.95
C GLU A 89 16.10 2.80 23.78
N GLY A 90 14.94 2.48 24.37
CA GLY A 90 14.30 3.32 25.37
C GLY A 90 13.78 4.64 24.79
N HIS A 91 13.30 4.64 23.54
CA HIS A 91 12.54 5.75 22.98
C HIS A 91 11.24 5.88 23.78
N GLY A 92 11.29 6.73 24.80
CA GLY A 92 10.27 6.86 25.84
C GLY A 92 8.89 7.13 25.27
N SER A 93 7.89 6.49 25.88
CA SER A 93 6.53 6.97 25.89
C SER A 93 6.53 8.43 26.36
N GLU A 94 6.26 9.35 25.45
CA GLU A 94 5.73 10.68 25.78
C GLU A 94 4.34 10.57 26.43
#